data_AF-A0A8T3MRF4-F1
#
_entry.id   AF-A0A8T3MRF4-F1
#
_cell.length_a   1.000
_cell.length_b   1.000
_cell.length_c   1.000
_cell.angle_alpha   90.00
_cell.angle_beta   90.00
_cell.angle_gamma   90.00
#
_symmetry.space_group_name_H-M   'P 1'
#
loop_
_entity.id
_entity.type
_entity.pdbx_description
1 polymer ?
#
loop_
_entity_poly.entity_id
_entity_poly.type
_entity_poly.pdbx_seq_one_letter_code
_entity_poly.pdbx_strand_id
1 'polypeptide(L)'
;MTLVAPNLDDRRFQDLVDDAKRLVQARTDGWTDHNVSDPGVTLIEAFAWMTDQLLYRLNRVPDRNYIKFLELIGVRLYPPAAAHAAVTFWLSAPQAATVTIPAGTEVATVRTGEQLPTVFSTTEARPIVTCAVAKVASMIDGKTLRDHSDALLMKSGVFPFSGPPKPDEVLLVGLSEAVPACVVNLRVTARIEGVGVDPDDPPLAWEAWTGDDWAACELERDTTGGLNRDGDVVLHVPRGHAVS
;
A
#
# COMPACT_ATOMS: atom_id res chain seq x y z
N MET A 1 -9.97 16.42 11.96
CA MET A 1 -10.07 17.73 12.63
C MET A 1 -10.20 17.45 14.12
N THR A 2 -9.18 17.74 14.91
CA THR A 2 -9.18 17.52 16.36
C THR A 2 -10.00 18.63 17.02
N LEU A 3 -11.02 18.25 17.79
CA LEU A 3 -11.77 19.19 18.62
C LEU A 3 -10.84 19.67 19.74
N VAL A 4 -10.62 20.97 19.85
CA VAL A 4 -9.82 21.57 20.91
C VAL A 4 -10.64 21.52 22.20
N ALA A 5 -10.09 20.94 23.27
CA ALA A 5 -10.76 20.93 24.56
C ALA A 5 -10.92 22.38 25.08
N PRO A 6 -12.11 22.76 25.57
CA PRO A 6 -12.32 24.08 26.13
C PRO A 6 -11.53 24.24 27.42
N ASN A 7 -10.95 25.42 27.61
CA ASN A 7 -10.38 25.81 28.90
C ASN A 7 -11.56 26.17 29.82
N LEU A 8 -11.75 25.43 30.92
CA LEU A 8 -12.87 25.68 31.84
C LEU A 8 -12.64 26.96 32.66
N ASP A 9 -11.38 27.29 32.91
CA ASP A 9 -10.94 28.54 33.53
C ASP A 9 -9.60 28.95 32.93
N ASP A 10 -9.51 30.17 32.39
CA ASP A 10 -8.34 30.69 31.69
C ASP A 10 -7.48 31.63 32.54
N ARG A 11 -7.84 31.83 33.81
CA ARG A 11 -7.03 32.63 34.74
C ARG A 11 -5.69 31.97 34.99
N ARG A 12 -4.63 32.76 34.92
CA ARG A 12 -3.26 32.37 35.27
C ARG A 12 -2.90 32.94 36.63
N PHE A 13 -1.81 32.44 37.21
CA PHE A 13 -1.23 32.96 38.45
C PHE A 13 -1.31 34.49 38.61
N GLN A 14 -0.87 35.26 37.62
CA GLN A 14 -0.85 36.72 37.72
C GLN A 14 -2.26 37.32 37.80
N ASP A 15 -3.21 36.77 37.03
CA ASP A 15 -4.60 37.21 37.04
C ASP A 15 -5.23 37.01 38.43
N LEU A 16 -4.88 35.89 39.09
CA LEU A 16 -5.30 35.57 40.45
C LEU A 16 -4.68 36.50 41.50
N VAL A 17 -3.39 36.84 41.36
CA VAL A 17 -2.71 37.80 42.25
C VAL A 17 -3.33 39.20 42.09
N ASP A 18 -3.58 39.62 40.86
CA ASP A 18 -4.12 40.95 40.57
C ASP A 18 -5.58 41.09 41.02
N ASP A 19 -6.40 40.04 40.85
CA ASP A 19 -7.76 39.96 41.39
C ASP A 19 -7.75 40.07 42.92
N ALA A 20 -6.87 39.33 43.60
CA ALA A 20 -6.74 39.36 45.05
C ALA A 20 -6.29 40.73 45.56
N LYS A 21 -5.30 41.36 44.91
CA LYS A 21 -4.86 42.73 45.24
C LYS A 21 -5.98 43.75 45.05
N ARG A 22 -6.77 43.65 43.97
CA ARG A 22 -7.97 44.49 43.77
C ARG A 22 -9.00 44.32 44.89
N LEU A 23 -9.22 43.08 45.35
CA LEU A 23 -10.13 42.80 46.45
C LEU A 23 -9.65 43.39 47.79
N VAL A 24 -8.35 43.31 48.06
CA VAL A 24 -7.74 43.92 49.25
C VAL A 24 -7.95 45.43 49.25
N GLN A 25 -7.64 46.11 48.15
CA GLN A 25 -7.83 47.56 48.02
C GLN A 25 -9.28 47.99 48.21
N ALA A 26 -10.24 47.17 47.79
CA ALA A 26 -11.66 47.50 47.88
C ALA A 26 -12.29 47.17 49.24
N ARG A 27 -11.66 46.32 50.07
CA ARG A 27 -12.31 45.74 51.26
C ARG A 27 -11.52 45.88 52.55
N THR A 28 -10.27 46.34 52.50
CA THR A 28 -9.39 46.36 53.66
C THR A 28 -8.74 47.73 53.84
N ASP A 29 -9.45 48.64 54.50
CA ASP A 29 -8.98 50.02 54.74
C ASP A 29 -7.71 50.10 55.60
N GLY A 30 -7.39 49.06 56.37
CA GLY A 30 -6.24 49.00 57.28
C GLY A 30 -4.96 48.41 56.69
N TRP A 31 -5.00 47.87 55.47
CA TRP A 31 -3.83 47.27 54.83
C TRP A 31 -3.23 48.27 53.84
N THR A 32 -2.13 48.91 54.23
CA THR A 32 -1.53 50.01 53.46
C THR A 32 -0.28 49.62 52.69
N ASP A 33 0.46 48.60 53.14
CA ASP A 33 1.67 48.12 52.47
C ASP A 33 1.35 47.04 51.44
N HIS A 34 1.56 47.36 50.15
CA HIS A 34 1.27 46.48 49.02
C HIS A 34 2.53 46.07 48.25
N ASN A 35 3.70 46.25 48.86
CA ASN A 35 4.98 45.88 48.26
C ASN A 35 5.12 44.35 48.16
N VAL A 36 5.98 43.89 47.26
CA VAL A 36 6.27 42.45 47.09
C VAL A 36 6.81 41.81 48.37
N SER A 37 7.48 42.61 49.22
CA SER A 37 8.02 42.17 50.51
C SER A 37 6.99 42.07 51.63
N ASP A 38 5.75 42.48 51.41
CA ASP A 38 4.69 42.35 52.41
C ASP A 38 4.32 40.87 52.62
N PRO A 39 4.34 40.36 53.87
CA PRO A 39 3.89 39.00 54.17
C PRO A 39 2.46 38.69 53.70
N GLY A 40 1.56 39.69 53.69
CA GLY A 40 0.21 39.54 53.16
C GLY A 40 0.21 39.26 51.65
N VAL A 41 1.00 40.01 50.88
CA VAL A 41 1.21 39.76 49.44
C VAL A 41 1.84 38.38 49.21
N THR A 42 2.80 37.96 50.04
CA THR A 42 3.39 36.61 49.95
C THR A 42 2.35 35.51 50.14
N LEU A 43 1.40 35.68 51.07
CA LEU A 43 0.29 34.74 51.24
C LEU A 43 -0.64 34.74 50.02
N ILE A 44 -0.94 35.90 49.45
CA ILE A 44 -1.72 36.00 48.20
C ILE A 44 -1.04 35.21 47.09
N GLU A 45 0.27 35.39 46.90
CA GLU A 45 1.04 34.66 45.89
C GLU A 45 1.01 33.15 46.16
N ALA A 46 1.18 32.71 47.41
CA ALA A 46 1.09 31.29 47.76
C ALA A 46 -0.28 30.68 47.42
N PHE A 47 -1.38 31.35 47.76
CA PHE A 47 -2.73 30.89 47.45
C PHE A 47 -3.06 30.98 45.95
N ALA A 48 -2.56 32.00 45.25
CA ALA A 48 -2.68 32.12 43.80
C ALA A 48 -1.97 30.97 43.11
N TRP A 49 -0.77 30.60 43.56
CA TRP A 49 -0.04 29.43 43.05
C TRP A 49 -0.80 28.13 43.29
N MET A 50 -1.32 27.91 44.50
CA MET A 50 -2.14 26.72 44.79
C MET A 50 -3.39 26.64 43.90
N THR A 51 -4.04 27.78 43.66
CA THR A 51 -5.24 27.88 42.82
C THR A 51 -4.90 27.63 41.35
N ASP A 52 -3.81 28.21 40.84
CA ASP A 52 -3.31 27.97 39.48
C ASP A 52 -3.06 26.47 39.22
N GLN A 53 -2.49 25.75 40.19
CA GLN A 53 -2.33 24.29 40.11
C GLN A 53 -3.67 23.52 40.10
N LEU A 54 -4.70 24.02 40.77
CA LEU A 54 -6.05 23.44 40.72
C LEU A 54 -6.73 23.72 39.37
N LEU A 55 -6.62 24.94 38.84
CA LEU A 55 -7.14 25.30 37.53
C LEU A 55 -6.52 24.43 36.44
N TYR A 56 -5.20 24.22 36.48
CA TYR A 56 -4.51 23.29 35.59
C TYR A 56 -5.12 21.88 35.59
N ARG A 57 -5.45 21.33 36.78
CA ARG A 57 -6.06 20.00 36.89
C ARG A 57 -7.51 19.98 36.39
N LEU A 58 -8.27 21.04 36.66
CA LEU A 58 -9.64 21.20 36.20
C LEU A 58 -9.69 21.23 34.66
N ASN A 59 -8.76 21.95 34.03
CA ASN A 59 -8.67 22.07 32.58
C ASN A 59 -8.26 20.77 31.86
N ARG A 60 -7.86 19.73 32.60
CA ARG A 60 -7.64 18.36 32.07
C ARG A 60 -8.87 17.45 32.16
N VAL A 61 -9.93 17.87 32.85
CA VAL A 61 -11.18 17.11 32.98
C VAL A 61 -11.90 16.94 31.64
N PRO A 62 -12.02 17.95 30.76
CA PRO A 62 -12.69 17.80 29.46
C PRO A 62 -12.13 16.66 28.61
N ASP A 63 -10.80 16.54 28.49
CA ASP A 63 -10.15 15.44 27.75
C ASP A 63 -10.45 14.07 28.34
N ARG A 64 -10.39 13.96 29.67
CA ARG A 64 -10.73 12.70 30.37
C ARG A 64 -12.19 12.32 30.17
N ASN A 65 -13.09 13.29 30.24
CA ASN A 65 -14.51 13.07 30.01
C ASN A 65 -14.77 12.66 28.56
N TYR A 66 -14.10 13.29 27.59
CA TYR A 66 -14.18 12.90 26.18
C TYR A 66 -13.82 11.43 25.98
N ILE A 67 -12.68 10.99 26.53
CA ILE A 67 -12.28 9.56 26.47
C ILE A 67 -13.33 8.67 27.15
N LYS A 68 -13.87 9.06 28.32
CA LYS A 68 -14.90 8.26 29.00
C LYS A 68 -16.24 8.22 28.28
N PHE A 69 -16.64 9.30 27.61
CA PHE A 69 -17.83 9.28 26.77
C PHE A 69 -17.64 8.37 25.56
N LEU A 70 -16.46 8.40 24.93
CA LEU A 70 -16.09 7.46 23.86
C LEU A 70 -16.17 6.00 24.34
N GLU A 71 -15.60 5.69 25.50
CA GLU A 71 -15.69 4.35 26.09
C GLU A 71 -17.15 3.95 26.41
N LEU A 72 -17.97 4.87 26.90
CA LEU A 72 -19.37 4.61 27.29
C LEU A 72 -20.27 4.30 26.09
N ILE A 73 -20.02 4.93 24.94
CA ILE A 73 -20.71 4.60 23.67
C ILE A 73 -20.06 3.41 22.94
N GLY A 74 -19.07 2.77 23.56
CA GLY A 74 -18.44 1.55 23.05
C GLY A 74 -17.34 1.77 22.03
N VAL A 75 -16.83 3.00 21.85
CA VAL A 75 -15.67 3.25 20.99
C VAL A 75 -14.44 2.62 21.63
N ARG A 76 -13.74 1.80 20.85
CA ARG A 76 -12.48 1.15 21.23
C ARG A 76 -11.42 1.48 20.20
N LEU A 77 -10.17 1.59 20.66
CA LEU A 77 -9.04 1.64 19.75
C LEU A 77 -8.95 0.30 19.00
N TYR A 78 -8.73 0.36 17.70
CA TYR A 78 -8.43 -0.85 16.94
C TYR A 78 -7.11 -1.44 17.46
N PRO A 79 -7.06 -2.76 17.69
CA PRO A 79 -5.80 -3.41 18.02
C PRO A 79 -4.81 -3.24 16.85
N PRO A 80 -3.49 -3.28 17.11
CA PRO A 80 -2.52 -3.34 16.03
C PRO A 80 -2.82 -4.57 15.14
N ALA A 81 -2.88 -4.36 13.83
CA ALA A 81 -3.08 -5.42 12.85
C ALA A 81 -1.74 -5.80 12.22
N ALA A 82 -1.59 -7.09 11.87
CA ALA A 82 -0.42 -7.55 11.13
C ALA A 82 -0.34 -6.86 9.76
N ALA A 83 0.87 -6.47 9.36
CA ALA A 83 1.12 -5.96 8.02
C ALA A 83 0.99 -7.12 7.00
N HIS A 84 0.50 -6.80 5.80
CA HIS A 84 0.37 -7.75 4.69
C HIS A 84 1.08 -7.17 3.46
N ALA A 85 1.75 -8.04 2.71
CA ALA A 85 2.43 -7.68 1.46
C ALA A 85 2.36 -8.86 0.48
N ALA A 86 2.36 -8.56 -0.81
CA ALA A 86 2.55 -9.57 -1.85
C ALA A 86 4.04 -9.93 -1.96
N VAL A 87 4.33 -11.20 -2.25
CA VAL A 87 5.69 -11.68 -2.52
C VAL A 87 5.64 -12.66 -3.69
N THR A 88 6.62 -12.55 -4.58
CA THR A 88 6.78 -13.45 -5.73
C THR A 88 7.88 -14.47 -5.44
N PHE A 89 7.57 -15.74 -5.66
CA PHE A 89 8.54 -16.83 -5.58
C PHE A 89 8.97 -17.25 -6.99
N TRP A 90 10.28 -17.27 -7.22
CA TRP A 90 10.87 -17.73 -8.47
C TRP A 90 11.52 -19.10 -8.28
N LEU A 91 11.26 -20.01 -9.22
CA LEU A 91 12.02 -21.26 -9.29
C LEU A 91 13.43 -20.94 -9.78
N SER A 92 14.44 -21.50 -9.12
CA SER A 92 15.84 -21.35 -9.52
C SER A 92 16.16 -22.02 -10.87
N ALA A 93 15.38 -23.04 -11.24
CA ALA A 93 15.44 -23.72 -12.52
C ALA A 93 14.07 -24.32 -12.86
N PRO A 94 13.75 -24.53 -14.15
CA PRO A 94 12.53 -25.19 -14.58
C PRO A 94 12.33 -26.54 -13.88
N GLN A 95 11.12 -26.80 -13.39
CA GLN A 95 10.75 -28.04 -12.73
C GLN A 95 9.76 -28.83 -13.59
N ALA A 96 9.92 -30.15 -13.65
CA ALA A 96 9.03 -31.02 -14.42
C ALA A 96 7.64 -31.17 -13.78
N ALA A 97 7.53 -30.89 -12.47
CA ALA A 97 6.29 -30.99 -11.72
C ALA A 97 6.01 -29.69 -10.96
N THR A 98 4.72 -29.43 -10.73
CA THR A 98 4.22 -28.30 -9.93
C THR A 98 4.87 -28.30 -8.55
N VAL A 99 5.45 -27.16 -8.16
CA VAL A 99 6.04 -26.96 -6.84
C VAL A 99 5.07 -26.18 -5.97
N THR A 100 4.68 -26.73 -4.82
CA THR A 100 3.79 -26.01 -3.90
C THR A 100 4.59 -25.27 -2.85
N ILE A 101 4.35 -23.96 -2.71
CA ILE A 101 4.78 -23.16 -1.56
C ILE A 101 3.76 -23.35 -0.44
N PRO A 102 4.12 -23.97 0.70
CA PRO A 102 3.17 -24.17 1.80
C PRO A 102 2.73 -22.85 2.44
N ALA A 103 1.56 -22.86 3.09
CA ALA A 103 1.22 -21.83 4.06
C ALA A 103 2.23 -21.88 5.23
N GLY A 104 2.54 -20.72 5.81
CA GLY A 104 3.55 -20.59 6.86
C GLY A 104 4.99 -20.53 6.35
N THR A 105 5.22 -20.43 5.04
CA THR A 105 6.57 -20.21 4.49
C THR A 105 7.07 -18.84 4.92
N GLU A 106 8.22 -18.80 5.58
CA GLU A 106 8.79 -17.56 6.09
C GLU A 106 9.60 -16.81 5.02
N VAL A 107 9.36 -15.50 4.91
CA VAL A 107 10.14 -14.57 4.10
C VAL A 107 10.52 -13.37 4.97
N ALA A 108 11.70 -12.79 4.75
CA ALA A 108 12.19 -11.70 5.59
C ALA A 108 12.60 -10.50 4.73
N THR A 109 12.46 -9.30 5.30
CA THR A 109 13.02 -8.09 4.70
C THR A 109 14.55 -8.19 4.62
N VAL A 110 15.15 -7.47 3.67
CA VAL A 110 16.61 -7.34 3.62
C VAL A 110 17.10 -6.69 4.92
N ARG A 111 18.19 -7.24 5.50
CA ARG A 111 18.80 -6.65 6.69
C ARG A 111 19.47 -5.32 6.33
N THR A 112 18.93 -4.21 6.82
CA THR A 112 19.49 -2.88 6.63
C THR A 112 20.02 -2.33 7.95
N GLY A 113 21.33 -2.13 8.05
CA GLY A 113 21.97 -1.57 9.25
C GLY A 113 21.82 -2.45 10.49
N GLU A 114 21.43 -1.84 11.60
CA GLU A 114 21.35 -2.47 12.93
C GLU A 114 19.98 -3.11 13.25
N GLN A 115 18.96 -2.90 12.41
CA GLN A 115 17.63 -3.46 12.66
C GLN A 115 17.57 -4.95 12.29
N LEU A 116 16.94 -5.74 13.15
CA LEU A 116 16.64 -7.14 12.85
C LEU A 116 15.64 -7.21 11.68
N PRO A 117 15.79 -8.16 10.75
CA PRO A 117 14.82 -8.38 9.68
C PRO A 117 13.42 -8.62 10.23
N THR A 118 12.42 -7.99 9.58
CA THR A 118 11.03 -8.32 9.86
C THR A 118 10.66 -9.57 9.08
N VAL A 119 10.22 -10.61 9.78
CA VAL A 119 9.78 -11.88 9.18
C VAL A 119 8.27 -11.84 8.95
N PHE A 120 7.88 -12.22 7.75
CA PHE A 120 6.52 -12.47 7.32
C PHE A 120 6.35 -13.97 7.05
N SER A 121 5.11 -14.45 7.13
CA SER A 121 4.75 -15.82 6.75
C SER A 121 3.66 -15.80 5.69
N THR A 122 3.74 -16.73 4.74
CA THR A 122 2.67 -16.92 3.75
C THR A 122 1.39 -17.37 4.47
N THR A 123 0.25 -16.81 4.08
CA THR A 123 -1.04 -17.13 4.72
C THR A 123 -1.69 -18.38 4.13
N GLU A 124 -1.36 -18.72 2.89
CA GLU A 124 -2.00 -19.79 2.12
C GLU A 124 -0.95 -20.59 1.34
N ALA A 125 -1.25 -21.86 1.07
CA ALA A 125 -0.44 -22.66 0.18
C ALA A 125 -0.70 -22.22 -1.27
N ARG A 126 0.35 -22.09 -2.08
CA ARG A 126 0.24 -21.66 -3.47
C ARG A 126 1.08 -22.55 -4.39
N PRO A 127 0.49 -23.16 -5.44
CA PRO A 127 1.23 -23.91 -6.43
C PRO A 127 1.92 -22.97 -7.42
N ILE A 128 3.20 -23.24 -7.70
CA ILE A 128 3.90 -22.76 -8.88
C ILE A 128 3.70 -23.83 -9.94
N VAL A 129 2.71 -23.62 -10.80
CA VAL A 129 2.31 -24.55 -11.84
C VAL A 129 3.35 -24.54 -12.97
N THR A 130 3.86 -25.72 -13.32
CA THR A 130 4.71 -25.85 -14.51
C THR A 130 3.84 -25.71 -15.76
N CYS A 131 4.18 -24.77 -16.63
CA CYS A 131 3.50 -24.58 -17.90
C CYS A 131 4.51 -24.36 -19.04
N ALA A 132 4.04 -24.57 -20.27
CA ALA A 132 4.77 -24.23 -21.49
C ALA A 132 3.81 -23.56 -22.48
N VAL A 133 4.35 -22.88 -23.48
CA VAL A 133 3.55 -22.40 -24.62
C VAL A 133 3.11 -23.62 -25.43
N ALA A 134 1.81 -23.87 -25.49
CA ALA A 134 1.19 -24.97 -26.21
C ALA A 134 0.66 -24.56 -27.58
N LYS A 135 0.12 -23.34 -27.68
CA LYS A 135 -0.43 -22.79 -28.92
C LYS A 135 -0.07 -21.32 -29.07
N VAL A 136 0.06 -20.88 -30.31
CA VAL A 136 0.12 -19.46 -30.64
C VAL A 136 -0.89 -19.21 -31.74
N ALA A 137 -1.65 -18.13 -31.63
CA ALA A 137 -2.58 -17.71 -32.66
C ALA A 137 -2.60 -16.17 -32.71
N SER A 138 -3.12 -15.61 -33.81
CA SER A 138 -3.49 -14.20 -33.82
C SER A 138 -4.93 -14.00 -34.24
N MET A 139 -5.57 -12.98 -33.69
CA MET A 139 -6.93 -12.59 -34.05
C MET A 139 -6.88 -11.22 -34.71
N ILE A 140 -7.34 -11.17 -35.96
CA ILE A 140 -7.38 -9.92 -36.75
C ILE A 140 -8.84 -9.52 -36.94
N ASP A 141 -9.09 -8.21 -36.86
CA ASP A 141 -10.41 -7.57 -36.96
C ASP A 141 -11.44 -8.17 -35.97
N GLY A 142 -10.98 -8.70 -34.83
CA GLY A 142 -11.80 -9.33 -33.79
C GLY A 142 -12.55 -10.59 -34.20
N LYS A 143 -12.28 -11.16 -35.39
CA LYS A 143 -13.09 -12.24 -35.97
C LYS A 143 -12.27 -13.36 -36.60
N THR A 144 -11.14 -13.03 -37.22
CA THR A 144 -10.37 -14.01 -37.99
C THR A 144 -9.24 -14.55 -37.13
N LEU A 145 -9.39 -15.79 -36.65
CA LEU A 145 -8.33 -16.52 -35.95
C LEU A 145 -7.35 -17.12 -36.97
N ARG A 146 -6.06 -16.83 -36.81
CA ARG A 146 -4.95 -17.45 -37.54
C ARG A 146 -4.16 -18.31 -36.57
N ASP A 147 -4.17 -19.62 -36.77
CA ASP A 147 -3.38 -20.55 -35.97
C ASP A 147 -1.91 -20.53 -36.44
N HIS A 148 -0.99 -20.35 -35.50
CA HIS A 148 0.46 -20.30 -35.68
C HIS A 148 1.18 -21.47 -35.00
N SER A 149 0.43 -22.48 -34.52
CA SER A 149 0.98 -23.60 -33.73
C SER A 149 1.99 -24.44 -34.52
N ASP A 150 1.78 -24.64 -35.82
CA ASP A 150 2.77 -25.31 -36.69
C ASP A 150 4.06 -24.48 -36.82
N ALA A 151 3.94 -23.15 -36.94
CA ALA A 151 5.09 -22.26 -37.03
C ALA A 151 5.89 -22.23 -35.71
N LEU A 152 5.20 -22.30 -34.56
CA LEU A 152 5.79 -22.47 -33.23
C LEU A 152 6.59 -23.79 -33.16
N LEU A 153 5.98 -24.90 -33.61
CA LEU A 153 6.63 -26.22 -33.61
C LEU A 153 7.88 -26.23 -34.49
N MET A 154 7.81 -25.62 -35.66
CA MET A 154 8.93 -25.52 -36.61
C MET A 154 9.94 -24.41 -36.26
N LYS A 155 9.65 -23.57 -35.25
CA LYS A 155 10.45 -22.39 -34.87
C LYS A 155 10.71 -21.44 -36.05
N SER A 156 9.71 -21.26 -36.90
CA SER A 156 9.86 -20.54 -38.19
C SER A 156 9.53 -19.03 -38.12
N GLY A 157 9.16 -18.52 -36.94
CA GLY A 157 8.75 -17.13 -36.74
C GLY A 157 7.37 -16.85 -37.34
N VAL A 158 6.68 -15.82 -36.81
CA VAL A 158 5.34 -15.43 -37.29
C VAL A 158 5.18 -13.92 -37.30
N PHE A 159 4.26 -13.45 -38.15
CA PHE A 159 3.80 -12.07 -38.19
C PHE A 159 2.36 -12.03 -37.64
N PRO A 160 2.19 -11.80 -36.33
CA PRO A 160 0.87 -11.90 -35.71
C PRO A 160 -0.04 -10.73 -36.06
N PHE A 161 0.53 -9.57 -36.38
CA PHE A 161 -0.17 -8.32 -36.68
C PHE A 161 -0.13 -7.98 -38.17
N SER A 162 -1.01 -7.07 -38.60
CA SER A 162 -0.92 -6.48 -39.93
C SER A 162 0.21 -5.44 -40.02
N GLY A 163 0.57 -5.04 -41.25
CA GLY A 163 1.57 -4.01 -41.50
C GLY A 163 0.91 -2.76 -42.10
N PRO A 164 0.73 -1.65 -41.35
CA PRO A 164 1.02 -1.46 -39.91
C PRO A 164 -0.03 -2.14 -38.99
N PRO A 165 0.33 -2.47 -37.73
CA PRO A 165 -0.62 -3.02 -36.76
C PRO A 165 -1.80 -2.09 -36.53
N LYS A 166 -2.99 -2.67 -36.33
CA LYS A 166 -4.21 -1.92 -36.02
C LYS A 166 -4.61 -2.14 -34.56
N PRO A 167 -5.33 -1.19 -33.94
CA PRO A 167 -5.98 -1.43 -32.66
C PRO A 167 -6.85 -2.70 -32.70
N ASP A 168 -6.95 -3.40 -31.57
CA ASP A 168 -7.72 -4.62 -31.36
C ASP A 168 -7.22 -5.88 -32.12
N GLU A 169 -6.05 -5.82 -32.78
CA GLU A 169 -5.36 -7.03 -33.22
C GLU A 169 -4.69 -7.72 -32.02
N VAL A 170 -4.92 -9.02 -31.86
CA VAL A 170 -4.50 -9.77 -30.67
C VAL A 170 -3.50 -10.86 -31.04
N LEU A 171 -2.40 -10.96 -30.30
CA LEU A 171 -1.54 -12.14 -30.23
C LEU A 171 -2.00 -13.00 -29.06
N LEU A 172 -2.43 -14.23 -29.33
CA LEU A 172 -2.87 -15.19 -28.33
C LEU A 172 -1.74 -16.20 -28.07
N VAL A 173 -1.33 -16.32 -26.80
CA VAL A 173 -0.36 -17.30 -26.32
C VAL A 173 -1.09 -18.29 -25.42
N GLY A 174 -1.38 -19.48 -25.94
CA GLY A 174 -2.04 -20.54 -25.20
C GLY A 174 -1.03 -21.32 -24.36
N LEU A 175 -1.18 -21.30 -23.04
CA LEU A 175 -0.37 -22.08 -22.12
C LEU A 175 -0.91 -23.52 -22.00
N SER A 176 -0.03 -24.47 -21.69
CA SER A 176 -0.38 -25.88 -21.50
C SER A 176 -1.26 -26.13 -20.27
N GLU A 177 -1.19 -25.23 -19.27
CA GLU A 177 -1.86 -25.34 -17.98
C GLU A 177 -2.31 -23.96 -17.51
N ALA A 178 -3.35 -23.93 -16.67
CA ALA A 178 -3.79 -22.70 -16.02
C ALA A 178 -2.80 -22.31 -14.92
N VAL A 179 -2.34 -21.06 -14.95
CA VAL A 179 -1.36 -20.50 -13.99
C VAL A 179 -1.93 -19.34 -13.13
N PRO A 180 -3.02 -19.55 -12.38
CA PRO A 180 -3.64 -18.49 -11.58
C PRO A 180 -2.69 -17.95 -10.50
N ALA A 181 -2.59 -16.63 -10.40
CA ALA A 181 -1.70 -15.94 -9.44
C ALA A 181 -0.20 -16.34 -9.54
N CYS A 182 0.23 -16.81 -10.73
CA CYS A 182 1.63 -17.05 -11.02
C CYS A 182 2.23 -15.89 -11.82
N VAL A 183 3.56 -15.80 -11.79
CA VAL A 183 4.29 -14.97 -12.75
C VAL A 183 4.68 -15.82 -13.94
N VAL A 184 4.48 -15.29 -15.15
CA VAL A 184 4.88 -15.92 -16.40
C VAL A 184 5.96 -15.07 -17.04
N ASN A 185 7.06 -15.73 -17.42
CA ASN A 185 8.10 -15.14 -18.25
C ASN A 185 7.93 -15.67 -19.70
N LEU A 186 7.55 -14.77 -20.61
CA LEU A 186 7.49 -15.03 -22.04
C LEU A 186 8.81 -14.60 -22.68
N ARG A 187 9.59 -15.59 -23.12
CA ARG A 187 10.80 -15.34 -23.91
C ARG A 187 10.45 -15.19 -25.38
N VAL A 188 10.76 -14.02 -25.94
CA VAL A 188 10.46 -13.65 -27.31
C VAL A 188 11.75 -13.55 -28.12
N THR A 189 11.74 -14.13 -29.31
CA THR A 189 12.78 -13.92 -30.34
C THR A 189 12.14 -13.14 -31.47
N ALA A 190 12.65 -11.94 -31.75
CA ALA A 190 12.06 -11.00 -32.68
C ALA A 190 13.11 -10.27 -33.51
N ARG A 191 12.71 -9.88 -34.72
CA ARG A 191 13.52 -9.04 -35.61
C ARG A 191 12.94 -7.63 -35.61
N ILE A 192 13.82 -6.64 -35.59
CA ILE A 192 13.42 -5.24 -35.57
C ILE A 192 12.85 -4.89 -36.95
N GLU A 193 11.53 -4.76 -37.02
CA GLU A 193 10.81 -4.31 -38.21
C GLU A 193 9.91 -3.09 -37.93
N GLY A 194 9.60 -2.81 -36.65
CA GLY A 194 8.83 -1.64 -36.26
C GLY A 194 9.62 -0.34 -36.36
N VAL A 195 9.11 0.63 -37.13
CA VAL A 195 9.63 2.00 -37.20
C VAL A 195 8.70 2.91 -36.40
N GLY A 196 9.25 3.64 -35.42
CA GLY A 196 8.51 4.67 -34.67
C GLY A 196 7.74 4.20 -33.43
N VAL A 197 7.97 2.96 -32.96
CA VAL A 197 7.47 2.50 -31.65
C VAL A 197 8.39 3.02 -30.55
N ASP A 198 7.84 3.65 -29.52
CA ASP A 198 8.57 3.94 -28.29
C ASP A 198 8.79 2.61 -27.53
N PRO A 199 10.04 2.16 -27.35
CA PRO A 199 10.31 0.90 -26.66
C PRO A 199 9.89 0.88 -25.20
N ASP A 200 9.79 2.05 -24.56
CA ASP A 200 9.47 2.18 -23.13
C ASP A 200 7.95 2.31 -22.88
N ASP A 201 7.16 2.63 -23.92
CA ASP A 201 5.70 2.71 -23.89
C ASP A 201 5.08 2.14 -25.19
N PRO A 202 5.29 0.84 -25.47
CA PRO A 202 4.71 0.23 -26.66
C PRO A 202 3.19 0.13 -26.52
N PRO A 203 2.41 0.26 -27.63
CA PRO A 203 0.95 0.24 -27.59
C PRO A 203 0.40 -1.21 -27.43
N LEU A 204 0.83 -1.91 -26.37
CA LEU A 204 0.47 -3.27 -26.04
C LEU A 204 -0.25 -3.32 -24.71
N ALA A 205 -1.35 -4.07 -24.66
CA ALA A 205 -2.00 -4.46 -23.42
C ALA A 205 -1.82 -5.97 -23.23
N TRP A 206 -1.44 -6.38 -22.01
CA TRP A 206 -1.34 -7.78 -21.63
C TRP A 206 -2.55 -8.18 -20.82
N GLU A 207 -3.25 -9.21 -21.27
CA GLU A 207 -4.43 -9.73 -20.61
C GLU A 207 -4.36 -11.27 -20.55
N ALA A 208 -5.08 -11.84 -19.60
CA ALA A 208 -5.20 -13.28 -19.42
C ALA A 208 -6.67 -13.68 -19.33
N TRP A 209 -7.01 -14.78 -20.01
CA TRP A 209 -8.35 -15.35 -19.98
C TRP A 209 -8.67 -15.91 -18.60
N THR A 210 -9.85 -15.59 -18.06
CA THR A 210 -10.30 -16.01 -16.73
C THR A 210 -11.41 -17.06 -16.75
N GLY A 211 -11.72 -17.60 -17.94
CA GLY A 211 -12.81 -18.57 -18.14
C GLY A 211 -14.06 -17.93 -18.73
N ASP A 212 -14.37 -16.70 -18.31
CA ASP A 212 -15.53 -15.94 -18.80
C ASP A 212 -15.15 -14.61 -19.49
N ASP A 213 -14.03 -13.99 -19.07
CA ASP A 213 -13.57 -12.70 -19.60
C ASP A 213 -12.04 -12.57 -19.60
N TRP A 214 -11.53 -11.56 -20.29
CA TRP A 214 -10.13 -11.16 -20.25
C TRP A 214 -9.89 -10.20 -19.08
N ALA A 215 -8.85 -10.46 -18.29
CA ALA A 215 -8.44 -9.60 -17.20
C ALA A 215 -7.00 -9.11 -17.42
N ALA A 216 -6.76 -7.83 -17.15
CA ALA A 216 -5.44 -7.23 -17.28
C ALA A 216 -4.38 -7.96 -16.43
N CYS A 217 -3.23 -8.21 -17.04
CA CYS A 217 -2.02 -8.66 -16.38
C CYS A 217 -1.20 -7.45 -15.93
N GLU A 218 -0.61 -7.51 -14.74
CA GLU A 218 0.38 -6.52 -14.32
C GLU A 218 1.71 -6.84 -15.03
N LEU A 219 2.24 -5.87 -15.76
CA LEU A 219 3.53 -5.95 -16.44
C LEU A 219 4.64 -5.60 -15.46
N GLU A 220 5.44 -6.60 -15.05
CA GLU A 220 6.61 -6.37 -14.20
C GLU A 220 7.77 -5.80 -15.03
N ARG A 221 7.97 -6.34 -16.25
CA ARG A 221 9.09 -5.97 -17.11
C ARG A 221 8.88 -6.42 -18.56
N ASP A 222 9.22 -5.57 -19.52
CA ASP A 222 9.36 -5.92 -20.95
C ASP A 222 10.73 -5.45 -21.46
N THR A 223 11.54 -6.34 -22.03
CA THR A 223 12.81 -5.97 -22.68
C THR A 223 12.80 -6.09 -24.20
N THR A 224 11.66 -6.46 -24.77
CA THR A 224 11.48 -6.68 -26.21
C THR A 224 11.28 -5.36 -26.96
N GLY A 225 11.01 -4.26 -26.25
CA GLY A 225 10.73 -2.95 -26.85
C GLY A 225 9.50 -3.01 -27.75
N GLY A 226 8.40 -3.59 -27.25
CA GLY A 226 7.18 -3.80 -28.02
C GLY A 226 7.28 -4.93 -29.04
N LEU A 227 7.87 -6.07 -28.66
CA LEU A 227 8.07 -7.26 -29.51
C LEU A 227 8.97 -7.02 -30.72
N ASN A 228 9.89 -6.04 -30.66
CA ASN A 228 10.77 -5.68 -31.78
C ASN A 228 12.16 -6.31 -31.70
N ARG A 229 12.60 -6.80 -30.54
CA ARG A 229 13.90 -7.45 -30.36
C ARG A 229 13.80 -8.63 -29.42
N ASP A 230 14.83 -9.46 -29.43
CA ASP A 230 14.98 -10.56 -28.48
C ASP A 230 14.91 -10.05 -27.03
N GLY A 231 14.11 -10.71 -26.21
CA GLY A 231 13.88 -10.27 -24.84
C GLY A 231 12.90 -11.15 -24.07
N ASP A 232 12.65 -10.75 -22.83
CA ASP A 232 11.71 -11.40 -21.93
C ASP A 232 10.60 -10.38 -21.57
N VAL A 233 9.37 -10.88 -21.50
CA VAL A 233 8.21 -10.18 -20.94
C VAL A 233 7.78 -10.91 -19.67
N VAL A 234 7.73 -10.22 -18.54
CA VAL A 234 7.37 -10.76 -17.24
C VAL A 234 6.02 -10.20 -16.81
N LEU A 235 5.06 -11.10 -16.61
CA LEU A 235 3.66 -10.77 -16.35
C LEU A 235 3.17 -11.45 -15.07
N HIS A 236 2.50 -10.69 -14.20
CA HIS A 236 1.71 -11.29 -13.12
C HIS A 236 0.33 -11.65 -13.64
N VAL A 237 0.04 -12.95 -13.66
CA VAL A 237 -1.21 -13.48 -14.17
C VAL A 237 -2.29 -13.40 -13.07
N PRO A 238 -3.50 -12.93 -13.39
CA PRO A 238 -4.59 -12.79 -12.42
C PRO A 238 -4.96 -14.10 -11.74
N ARG A 239 -5.53 -14.01 -10.53
CA ARG A 239 -5.98 -15.15 -9.72
C ARG A 239 -7.03 -16.03 -10.40
N GLY A 240 -7.78 -15.47 -11.35
CA GLY A 240 -8.83 -16.17 -12.07
C GLY A 240 -8.37 -16.86 -13.36
N HIS A 241 -7.09 -16.80 -13.72
CA HIS A 241 -6.65 -17.32 -15.01
C HIS A 241 -7.00 -18.80 -15.22
N ALA A 242 -7.57 -19.09 -16.37
CA ALA A 242 -8.01 -20.40 -16.81
C ALA A 242 -7.50 -20.66 -18.23
N VAL A 243 -7.32 -21.94 -18.56
CA VAL A 243 -7.06 -22.34 -19.95
C VAL A 243 -8.37 -22.39 -20.74
N SER A 244 -8.31 -21.96 -22.00
CA SER A 244 -9.41 -22.05 -22.97
C SER A 244 -9.33 -23.32 -23.82
#